data_AF-A0A817C2D3-F1
#
_entry.id   AF-A0A817C2D3-F1
#
_cell.length_a   1.000
_cell.length_b   1.000
_cell.length_c   1.000
_cell.angle_alpha   90.00
_cell.angle_beta   90.00
_cell.angle_gamma   90.00
#
_symmetry.space_group_name_H-M   'P 1'
#
loop_
_entity.id
_entity.type
_entity.pdbx_description
1 polymer ?
#
loop_
_entity_poly.entity_id
_entity_poly.type
_entity_poly.pdbx_seq_one_letter_code
_entity_poly.pdbx_strand_id
1 'polypeptide(L)'
;MFYFYFQDFTQQVLLNQFKKIPNEQIQIYSNEESSLLPKLRLPTMADKPSPIIIFPQENFYFSYDTEQNSTNCHRNNKNCQQSIIGDHSDDPHHLSMRTAFFAYGPLFKKGHINEPVLMTDVYALLRQILCLSPFPSSRGGLFHIHNMLDLTSLSNTCAHLYLSSLNMIKSVSTQVNNQNNTINNDLKLVQINITEKYQIPYYHHHHLIQMSITID
;
A
#
# COMPACT_ATOMS: atom_id res chain seq x y z
N MET A 1 -8.18 10.67 -1.61
CA MET A 1 -9.09 10.08 -0.58
C MET A 1 -8.77 10.69 0.78
N PHE A 2 -9.79 11.20 1.47
CA PHE A 2 -9.62 11.83 2.78
C PHE A 2 -10.50 11.16 3.84
N TYR A 3 -9.96 11.08 5.06
CA TYR A 3 -10.60 10.47 6.21
C TYR A 3 -10.75 11.50 7.30
N PHE A 4 -12.00 11.75 7.71
CA PHE A 4 -12.30 12.75 8.73
C PHE A 4 -12.92 12.09 9.95
N TYR A 5 -12.34 12.42 11.11
CA TYR A 5 -12.86 12.04 12.41
C TYR A 5 -13.40 13.29 13.09
N PHE A 6 -14.66 13.25 13.49
CA PHE A 6 -15.32 14.36 14.17
C PHE A 6 -15.71 13.90 15.57
N GLN A 7 -15.18 14.58 16.60
CA GLN A 7 -15.44 14.23 17.99
C GLN A 7 -16.74 14.85 18.51
N ASP A 8 -17.05 16.07 18.05
CA ASP A 8 -18.14 16.87 18.60
C ASP A 8 -19.49 16.66 17.89
N PHE A 9 -19.51 15.88 16.81
CA PHE A 9 -20.70 15.67 15.99
C PHE A 9 -20.92 14.18 15.71
N THR A 10 -22.19 13.77 15.72
CA THR A 10 -22.53 12.41 15.28
C THR A 10 -22.36 12.28 13.77
N GLN A 11 -21.97 11.09 13.33
CA GLN A 11 -21.79 10.80 11.89
C GLN A 11 -23.04 11.10 11.08
N GLN A 12 -24.23 10.80 11.61
CA GLN A 12 -25.50 11.05 10.93
C GLN A 12 -25.76 12.55 10.71
N VAL A 13 -25.45 13.39 11.70
CA VAL A 13 -25.60 14.85 11.58
C VAL A 13 -24.71 15.37 10.46
N LEU A 14 -23.45 14.94 10.44
CA LEU A 14 -22.49 15.36 9.42
C LEU A 14 -22.89 14.88 8.02
N LEU A 15 -23.26 13.61 7.87
CA LEU A 15 -23.74 13.08 6.59
C LEU A 15 -24.98 13.83 6.09
N ASN A 16 -25.90 14.19 7.00
CA ASN A 16 -27.07 14.99 6.63
C ASN A 16 -26.69 16.40 6.17
N GLN A 17 -25.70 17.05 6.80
CA GLN A 17 -25.22 18.36 6.34
C GLN A 17 -24.51 18.25 5.00
N PHE A 18 -23.64 17.27 4.85
CA PHE A 18 -22.93 17.01 3.60
C PHE A 18 -23.88 16.69 2.43
N LYS A 19 -24.95 15.94 2.67
CA LYS A 19 -25.99 15.66 1.66
C LYS A 19 -26.78 16.89 1.22
N LYS A 20 -26.80 17.97 2.01
CA LYS A 20 -27.42 19.24 1.60
C LYS A 20 -26.55 20.02 0.64
N ILE A 21 -25.25 19.73 0.56
CA ILE A 21 -24.35 20.37 -0.39
C ILE A 21 -24.72 19.79 -1.77
N PRO A 22 -25.32 20.58 -2.67
CA PRO A 22 -25.67 20.11 -4.00
C PRO A 22 -24.37 20.07 -4.79
N ASN A 23 -23.62 18.98 -4.68
CA ASN A 23 -22.36 18.89 -5.39
C ASN A 23 -22.11 17.51 -5.95
N GLU A 24 -22.24 17.42 -7.27
CA GLU A 24 -21.85 16.25 -8.04
C GLU A 24 -20.34 15.99 -7.92
N GLN A 25 -19.54 17.00 -7.53
CA GLN A 25 -18.08 16.95 -7.52
C GLN A 25 -17.48 16.19 -6.32
N ILE A 26 -18.28 15.75 -5.35
CA ILE A 26 -17.79 15.02 -4.18
C ILE A 26 -18.66 13.80 -3.90
N GLN A 27 -18.03 12.69 -3.55
CA GLN A 27 -18.69 11.49 -3.06
C GLN A 27 -18.35 11.31 -1.59
N ILE A 28 -19.38 11.09 -0.78
CA ILE A 28 -19.27 11.06 0.67
C ILE A 28 -19.86 9.75 1.16
N TYR A 29 -19.08 9.01 1.92
CA TYR A 29 -19.44 7.70 2.44
C TYR A 29 -19.25 7.65 3.94
N SER A 30 -20.13 6.91 4.61
CA SER A 30 -19.81 6.39 5.94
C SER A 30 -18.84 5.20 5.82
N ASN A 31 -17.96 5.00 6.80
CA ASN A 31 -17.05 3.85 6.80
C ASN A 31 -17.79 2.49 6.77
N GLU A 32 -19.03 2.48 7.28
CA GLU A 32 -19.88 1.28 7.37
C GLU A 32 -20.83 1.15 6.18
N GLU A 33 -20.77 2.05 5.19
CA GLU A 33 -21.72 2.04 4.08
C GLU A 33 -21.55 0.81 3.21
N SER A 34 -22.65 0.16 2.87
CA SER A 34 -22.64 -1.06 2.04
C SER A 34 -22.14 -0.78 0.61
N SER A 35 -22.40 0.42 0.09
CA SER A 35 -21.94 0.90 -1.22
C SER A 35 -20.43 1.12 -1.26
N LEU A 36 -19.78 1.35 -0.12
CA LEU A 36 -18.35 1.60 -0.04
C LEU A 36 -17.58 0.29 -0.19
N LEU A 37 -16.68 0.25 -1.17
CA LEU A 37 -15.83 -0.90 -1.45
C LEU A 37 -15.07 -1.34 -0.18
N PRO A 38 -15.07 -2.64 0.18
CA PRO A 38 -14.43 -3.11 1.41
C PRO A 38 -12.95 -2.70 1.56
N LYS A 39 -12.21 -2.56 0.45
CA LYS A 39 -10.80 -2.13 0.44
C LYS A 39 -10.59 -0.66 0.83
N LEU A 40 -11.63 0.16 0.77
CA LEU A 40 -11.59 1.58 1.12
C LEU A 40 -12.04 1.83 2.56
N ARG A 41 -12.62 0.82 3.23
CA ARG A 41 -13.01 0.90 4.63
C ARG A 41 -11.79 0.90 5.52
N LEU A 42 -11.78 1.81 6.49
CA LEU A 42 -10.79 1.81 7.55
C LEU A 42 -11.17 0.80 8.64
N PRO A 43 -10.18 0.20 9.33
CA PRO A 43 -10.44 -0.57 10.53
C PRO A 43 -11.18 0.26 11.58
N THR A 44 -12.21 -0.33 12.17
CA THR A 44 -12.90 0.28 13.31
C THR A 44 -11.95 0.29 14.51
N MET A 45 -11.77 1.46 15.13
CA MET A 45 -10.98 1.63 16.35
C MET A 45 -11.94 1.88 17.51
N ALA A 46 -11.75 1.18 18.64
CA ALA A 46 -12.67 1.25 19.78
C ALA A 46 -12.71 2.65 20.43
N ASP A 47 -11.63 3.41 20.32
CA ASP A 47 -11.43 4.74 20.91
C ASP A 47 -11.73 5.89 19.94
N LYS A 48 -12.13 5.62 18.69
CA LYS A 48 -12.38 6.66 17.69
C LYS A 48 -13.77 6.53 17.07
N PRO A 49 -14.42 7.67 16.76
CA PRO A 49 -15.66 7.65 16.01
C PRO A 49 -15.44 7.05 14.61
N SER A 50 -16.50 6.50 14.02
CA SER A 50 -16.46 6.00 12.65
C SER A 50 -16.12 7.16 11.69
N PRO A 51 -15.10 7.02 10.82
CA PRO A 51 -14.70 8.10 9.96
C PRO A 51 -15.75 8.38 8.87
N ILE A 52 -15.76 9.62 8.41
CA ILE A 52 -16.42 10.01 7.15
C ILE A 52 -15.35 9.99 6.06
N ILE A 53 -15.67 9.34 4.96
CA ILE A 53 -14.76 9.15 3.83
C ILE A 53 -15.26 10.03 2.70
N ILE A 54 -14.36 10.87 2.18
CA ILE A 54 -14.69 11.79 1.11
C ILE A 54 -13.74 11.59 -0.06
N PHE A 55 -14.32 11.43 -1.24
CA PHE A 55 -13.63 11.37 -2.53
C PHE A 55 -14.02 12.59 -3.34
N PRO A 56 -13.06 13.43 -3.77
CA PRO A 56 -13.36 14.39 -4.81
C PRO A 56 -13.50 13.65 -6.14
N GLN A 57 -14.27 14.21 -7.07
CA GLN A 57 -14.23 13.80 -8.47
C GLN A 57 -12.89 14.17 -9.09
N GLU A 58 -12.55 13.53 -10.22
CA GLU A 58 -11.33 13.82 -10.97
C GLU A 58 -11.21 15.32 -11.30
N ASN A 59 -10.04 15.90 -11.07
CA ASN A 59 -9.73 17.33 -11.20
C ASN A 59 -10.35 18.25 -10.12
N PHE A 60 -10.89 17.70 -9.03
CA PHE A 60 -11.30 18.46 -7.85
C PHE A 60 -10.40 18.12 -6.66
N TYR A 61 -10.19 19.10 -5.78
CA TYR A 61 -9.43 18.91 -4.55
C TYR A 61 -10.16 19.58 -3.38
N PHE A 62 -9.84 19.14 -2.17
CA PHE A 62 -10.35 19.79 -0.96
C PHE A 62 -9.40 20.91 -0.54
N SER A 63 -9.93 22.13 -0.44
CA SER A 63 -9.26 23.24 0.24
C SER A 63 -9.96 23.52 1.56
N TYR A 64 -9.19 23.65 2.64
CA TYR A 64 -9.70 24.04 3.96
C TYR A 64 -9.71 25.55 4.15
N ASP A 65 -8.98 26.29 3.32
CA ASP A 65 -8.84 27.73 3.44
C ASP A 65 -9.58 28.44 2.30
N THR A 66 -10.48 29.35 2.66
CA THR A 66 -11.18 30.21 1.71
C THR A 66 -10.24 31.27 1.11
N GLU A 67 -9.12 31.59 1.78
CA GLU A 67 -8.15 32.58 1.28
C GLU A 67 -7.27 32.05 0.15
N GLN A 68 -7.09 30.74 0.03
CA GLN A 68 -6.39 30.13 -1.10
C GLN A 68 -7.29 29.87 -2.33
N ASN A 69 -8.61 30.01 -2.18
CA ASN A 69 -9.56 29.92 -3.29
C ASN A 69 -9.59 31.24 -4.07
N SER A 70 -8.66 31.40 -5.01
CA SER A 70 -8.69 32.10 -6.32
C SER A 70 -9.44 33.44 -6.52
N THR A 71 -10.59 33.68 -5.91
CA THR A 71 -11.38 34.91 -6.08
C THR A 71 -10.77 36.14 -5.42
N ASN A 72 -10.17 36.02 -4.22
CA ASN A 72 -9.45 37.13 -3.58
C ASN A 72 -8.04 37.35 -4.14
N CYS A 73 -7.43 36.31 -4.71
CA CYS A 73 -6.10 36.44 -5.32
C CYS A 73 -6.17 37.22 -6.65
N HIS A 74 -7.21 37.00 -7.47
CA HIS A 74 -7.46 37.81 -8.66
C HIS A 74 -7.79 39.28 -8.35
N ARG A 75 -8.49 39.58 -7.25
CA ARG A 75 -8.82 40.97 -6.87
C ARG A 75 -7.61 41.78 -6.41
N ASN A 76 -6.60 41.15 -5.82
CA ASN A 76 -5.51 41.85 -5.14
C ASN A 76 -4.18 41.86 -5.92
N ASN A 77 -4.13 41.33 -7.14
CA ASN A 77 -2.97 41.40 -8.04
C ASN A 77 -1.64 40.96 -7.40
N LYS A 78 -1.71 40.10 -6.38
CA LYS A 78 -0.54 39.48 -5.74
C LYS A 78 -0.15 38.26 -6.58
N ASN A 79 1.15 38.00 -6.71
CA ASN A 79 1.69 36.79 -7.34
C ASN A 79 1.11 35.55 -6.65
N CYS A 80 -0.04 35.07 -7.11
CA CYS A 80 -0.65 33.84 -6.65
C CYS A 80 0.34 32.72 -6.97
N GLN A 81 0.77 31.98 -5.95
CA GLN A 81 1.52 30.76 -6.18
C GLN A 81 0.73 29.88 -7.15
N GLN A 82 1.47 29.29 -8.09
CA GLN A 82 0.97 28.56 -9.26
C GLN A 82 -0.27 27.72 -8.93
N SER A 83 -1.31 27.84 -9.76
CA SER A 83 -2.41 26.88 -9.79
C SER A 83 -1.82 25.46 -9.80
N ILE A 84 -2.28 24.58 -8.92
CA ILE A 84 -1.86 23.17 -8.94
C ILE A 84 -2.22 22.62 -10.33
N ILE A 85 -1.20 22.35 -11.16
CA ILE A 85 -1.39 21.92 -12.56
C ILE A 85 -1.62 20.39 -12.63
N GLY A 86 -1.35 19.68 -11.53
CA GLY A 86 -1.66 18.26 -11.39
C GLY A 86 -1.68 17.85 -9.92
N ASP A 87 -2.63 16.99 -9.59
CA ASP A 87 -2.75 16.33 -8.28
C ASP A 87 -2.94 14.83 -8.51
N HIS A 88 -2.88 14.05 -7.45
CA HIS A 88 -3.12 12.61 -7.44
C HIS A 88 -4.08 12.24 -6.30
N SER A 89 -4.35 10.96 -6.12
CA SER A 89 -5.21 10.40 -5.05
C SER A 89 -6.71 10.35 -5.35
N ASP A 90 -7.07 10.50 -6.62
CA ASP A 90 -8.41 10.17 -7.14
C ASP A 90 -8.65 8.66 -7.13
N ASP A 91 -9.81 8.23 -7.63
CA ASP A 91 -10.13 6.81 -7.78
C ASP A 91 -9.04 6.11 -8.63
N PRO A 92 -8.38 5.05 -8.13
CA PRO A 92 -7.36 4.32 -8.88
C PRO A 92 -7.87 3.64 -10.17
N HIS A 93 -9.19 3.58 -10.41
CA HIS A 93 -9.73 3.08 -11.67
C HIS A 93 -9.67 4.12 -12.80
N HIS A 94 -9.54 5.42 -12.48
CA HIS A 94 -9.34 6.48 -13.48
C HIS A 94 -8.03 6.27 -14.24
N LEU A 95 -8.05 6.54 -15.55
CA LEU A 95 -6.87 6.35 -16.41
C LEU A 95 -5.72 7.28 -16.01
N SER A 96 -6.01 8.49 -15.56
CA SER A 96 -5.04 9.47 -15.07
C SER A 96 -4.27 9.00 -13.83
N MET A 97 -4.87 8.12 -13.03
CA MET A 97 -4.28 7.57 -11.80
C MET A 97 -3.49 6.28 -12.04
N ARG A 98 -3.50 5.74 -13.26
CA ARG A 98 -2.74 4.53 -13.58
C ARG A 98 -1.26 4.86 -13.71
N THR A 99 -0.43 4.04 -13.08
CA THR A 99 1.03 4.10 -13.22
C THR A 99 1.52 3.05 -14.23
N ALA A 100 2.79 3.13 -14.59
CA ALA A 100 3.45 2.17 -15.45
C ALA A 100 4.29 1.17 -14.64
N PHE A 101 4.33 -0.08 -15.10
CA PHE A 101 5.18 -1.13 -14.54
C PHE A 101 6.07 -1.71 -15.64
N PHE A 102 7.38 -1.60 -15.45
CA PHE A 102 8.39 -2.16 -16.37
C PHE A 102 9.28 -3.12 -15.60
N ALA A 103 9.60 -4.25 -16.22
CA ALA A 103 10.48 -5.24 -15.64
C ALA A 103 11.42 -5.83 -16.70
N TYR A 104 12.66 -6.07 -16.31
CA TYR A 104 13.68 -6.66 -17.17
C TYR A 104 14.58 -7.56 -16.34
N GLY A 105 14.93 -8.73 -16.88
CA GLY A 105 15.83 -9.67 -16.23
C GLY A 105 15.69 -11.08 -16.79
N PRO A 106 16.56 -12.02 -16.36
CA PRO A 106 16.57 -13.39 -16.88
C PRO A 106 15.30 -14.19 -16.55
N LEU A 107 14.54 -13.74 -15.54
CA LEU A 107 13.29 -14.39 -15.14
C LEU A 107 12.05 -13.85 -15.88
N PHE A 108 12.17 -12.74 -16.60
CA PHE A 108 11.06 -12.10 -17.30
C PHE A 108 11.06 -12.49 -18.78
N LYS A 109 9.87 -12.72 -19.36
CA LYS A 109 9.74 -12.96 -20.80
C LYS A 109 10.10 -11.70 -21.59
N LYS A 110 10.94 -11.86 -22.62
CA LYS A 110 11.37 -10.76 -23.48
C LYS A 110 10.21 -10.31 -24.40
N GLY A 111 10.01 -8.99 -24.50
CA GLY A 111 8.99 -8.39 -25.38
C GLY A 111 7.55 -8.72 -24.99
N HIS A 112 7.33 -9.24 -23.79
CA HIS A 112 6.00 -9.60 -23.33
C HIS A 112 5.25 -8.37 -22.80
N ILE A 113 4.02 -8.19 -23.28
CA ILE A 113 3.06 -7.22 -22.76
C ILE A 113 2.05 -8.01 -21.93
N ASN A 114 1.89 -7.63 -20.68
CA ASN A 114 0.94 -8.25 -19.76
C ASN A 114 -0.29 -7.37 -19.57
N GLU A 115 -1.39 -7.98 -19.12
CA GLU A 115 -2.53 -7.23 -18.60
C GLU A 115 -2.14 -6.33 -17.40
N PRO A 116 -2.91 -5.28 -17.11
CA PRO A 116 -2.65 -4.41 -15.97
C PRO A 116 -2.47 -5.20 -14.66
N VAL A 117 -1.39 -4.91 -13.96
CA VAL A 117 -1.10 -5.51 -12.65
C VAL A 117 -1.58 -4.60 -11.53
N LEU A 118 -2.08 -5.20 -10.46
CA LEU A 118 -2.39 -4.45 -9.24
C LEU A 118 -1.11 -4.23 -8.44
N MET A 119 -1.00 -3.10 -7.76
CA MET A 119 0.14 -2.84 -6.85
C MET A 119 0.27 -3.93 -5.78
N THR A 120 -0.85 -4.53 -5.37
CA THR A 120 -0.89 -5.66 -4.42
C THR A 120 -0.24 -6.93 -4.96
N ASP A 121 -0.10 -7.08 -6.28
CA ASP A 121 0.50 -8.26 -6.91
C ASP A 121 2.04 -8.17 -6.94
N VAL A 122 2.60 -6.95 -6.86
CA VAL A 122 4.06 -6.70 -6.93
C VAL A 122 4.81 -7.42 -5.82
N TYR A 123 4.25 -7.48 -4.61
CA TYR A 123 4.88 -8.20 -3.51
C TYR A 123 5.00 -9.70 -3.82
N ALA A 124 3.94 -10.33 -4.33
CA ALA A 124 3.97 -11.73 -4.73
C ALA A 124 4.99 -11.99 -5.85
N LEU A 125 5.09 -11.07 -6.82
CA LEU A 125 6.07 -11.12 -7.89
C LEU A 125 7.51 -11.07 -7.36
N LEU A 126 7.81 -10.15 -6.44
CA LEU A 126 9.13 -10.04 -5.83
C LEU A 126 9.52 -11.32 -5.07
N ARG A 127 8.56 -11.95 -4.38
CA ARG A 127 8.83 -13.22 -3.69
C ARG A 127 9.15 -14.36 -4.65
N GLN A 128 8.49 -14.43 -5.80
CA GLN A 128 8.82 -15.41 -6.84
C GLN A 128 10.24 -15.19 -7.36
N ILE A 129 10.58 -13.94 -7.71
CA ILE A 129 11.91 -13.58 -8.22
C ILE A 129 13.02 -13.90 -7.20
N LEU A 130 12.73 -13.71 -5.91
CA LEU A 130 13.65 -13.99 -4.80
C LEU A 130 13.59 -15.45 -4.32
N CYS A 131 12.78 -16.30 -4.95
CA CYS A 131 12.61 -17.71 -4.59
C CYS A 131 12.20 -17.92 -3.12
N LEU A 132 11.36 -17.02 -2.59
CA LEU A 132 10.83 -17.09 -1.25
C LEU A 132 9.49 -17.85 -1.26
N SER A 133 9.29 -18.75 -0.29
CA SER A 133 8.03 -19.51 -0.12
C SER A 133 6.82 -18.57 -0.07
N PRO A 134 5.68 -18.82 -0.76
CA PRO A 134 4.54 -17.90 -0.81
C PRO A 134 4.04 -17.47 0.58
N PHE A 135 3.62 -16.20 0.71
CA PHE A 135 3.08 -15.72 1.99
C PHE A 135 1.62 -16.16 2.08
N PRO A 136 1.10 -16.55 3.24
CA PRO A 136 -0.33 -16.75 3.45
C PRO A 136 -1.03 -15.38 3.50
N SER A 137 -1.03 -14.61 2.41
CA SER A 137 -1.84 -13.39 2.29
C SER A 137 -2.84 -13.55 1.16
N SER A 138 -4.09 -13.64 1.55
CA SER A 138 -5.32 -13.77 0.77
C SER A 138 -5.66 -12.59 -0.17
N ARG A 139 -4.72 -11.67 -0.45
CA ARG A 139 -5.03 -10.38 -1.10
C ARG A 139 -4.24 -10.04 -2.36
N GLY A 140 -3.28 -10.88 -2.79
CA GLY A 140 -2.53 -10.71 -4.04
C GLY A 140 -2.56 -12.01 -4.83
N GLY A 141 -3.09 -11.99 -6.04
CA GLY A 141 -3.28 -13.17 -6.85
C GLY A 141 -2.06 -13.42 -7.72
N LEU A 142 -1.41 -14.57 -7.58
CA LEU A 142 -0.34 -15.01 -8.51
C LEU A 142 -0.80 -15.02 -9.98
N PHE A 143 -2.11 -15.04 -10.22
CA PHE A 143 -2.73 -15.14 -11.54
C PHE A 143 -2.30 -14.04 -12.52
N HIS A 144 -2.19 -12.78 -12.08
CA HIS A 144 -1.87 -11.67 -13.00
C HIS A 144 -0.39 -11.58 -13.38
N ILE A 145 0.50 -12.12 -12.55
CA ILE A 145 1.95 -11.94 -12.66
C ILE A 145 2.67 -13.16 -13.24
N HIS A 146 2.06 -14.33 -13.18
CA HIS A 146 2.67 -15.58 -13.64
C HIS A 146 2.97 -15.57 -15.15
N ASN A 147 2.17 -14.84 -15.92
CA ASN A 147 2.35 -14.73 -17.37
C ASN A 147 3.58 -13.91 -17.75
N MET A 148 4.05 -13.02 -16.86
CA MET A 148 5.25 -12.20 -17.07
C MET A 148 6.55 -13.01 -16.93
N LEU A 149 6.53 -14.11 -16.18
CA LEU A 149 7.71 -14.87 -15.82
C LEU A 149 7.96 -16.04 -16.77
N ASP A 150 9.23 -16.26 -17.10
CA ASP A 150 9.70 -17.51 -17.69
C ASP A 150 9.86 -18.56 -16.58
N LEU A 151 8.90 -19.48 -16.50
CA LEU A 151 8.80 -20.49 -15.44
C LEU A 151 9.94 -21.50 -15.46
N THR A 152 10.50 -21.77 -16.63
CA THR A 152 11.67 -22.65 -16.75
C THR A 152 12.87 -21.97 -16.13
N SER A 153 13.10 -20.70 -16.48
CA SER A 153 14.17 -19.88 -15.90
C SER A 153 13.99 -19.67 -14.39
N LEU A 154 12.75 -19.45 -13.93
CA LEU A 154 12.39 -19.32 -12.52
C LEU A 154 12.70 -20.59 -11.73
N SER A 155 12.23 -21.74 -12.20
CA SER A 155 12.45 -23.04 -11.54
C SER A 155 13.95 -23.35 -11.42
N ASN A 156 14.71 -23.17 -12.49
CA ASN A 156 16.16 -23.39 -12.50
C ASN A 156 16.88 -22.45 -11.52
N THR A 157 16.51 -21.17 -11.49
CA THR A 157 17.11 -20.17 -10.60
C THR A 157 16.84 -20.51 -9.14
N CYS A 158 15.59 -20.85 -8.79
CA CYS A 158 15.24 -21.21 -7.43
C CYS A 158 15.89 -22.51 -6.97
N ALA A 159 15.96 -23.52 -7.85
CA ALA A 159 16.68 -24.76 -7.56
C ALA A 159 18.17 -24.50 -7.31
N HIS A 160 18.81 -23.65 -8.13
CA HIS A 160 20.21 -23.28 -7.96
C HIS A 160 20.47 -22.55 -6.64
N LEU A 161 19.63 -21.58 -6.27
CA LEU A 161 19.73 -20.85 -5.00
C LEU A 161 19.54 -21.78 -3.80
N TYR A 162 18.59 -22.72 -3.88
CA TYR A 162 18.35 -23.71 -2.84
C TYR A 162 19.54 -24.67 -2.68
N LEU A 163 20.10 -25.19 -3.77
CA LEU A 163 21.28 -26.06 -3.71
C LEU A 163 22.52 -25.30 -3.20
N SER A 164 22.68 -24.04 -3.61
CA SER A 164 23.79 -23.19 -3.15
C SER A 164 23.72 -22.95 -1.64
N SER A 165 22.54 -22.67 -1.10
CA SER A 165 22.37 -22.47 0.35
C SER A 165 22.64 -23.75 1.15
N LEU A 166 22.19 -24.91 0.66
CA LEU A 166 22.49 -26.21 1.28
C LEU A 166 23.99 -26.51 1.29
N ASN A 167 24.70 -26.22 0.20
CA ASN A 167 26.15 -26.41 0.12
C ASN A 167 26.90 -25.47 1.06
N MET A 168 26.44 -24.23 1.22
CA MET A 168 26.99 -23.29 2.20
C MET A 168 26.82 -23.83 3.63
N ILE A 169 25.63 -24.31 3.99
CA ILE A 169 25.37 -24.89 5.32
C ILE A 169 26.27 -26.10 5.58
N LYS A 170 26.44 -27.00 4.59
CA LYS A 170 27.37 -28.13 4.70
C LYS A 170 28.82 -27.68 4.90
N SER A 171 29.27 -26.66 4.18
CA SER A 171 30.65 -26.16 4.33
C SER A 171 30.91 -25.58 5.73
N VAL A 172 29.93 -24.88 6.29
CA VAL A 172 29.99 -24.33 7.66
C VAL A 172 29.98 -25.47 8.69
N SER A 173 29.10 -26.47 8.56
CA SER A 173 29.07 -27.59 9.50
C SER A 173 30.36 -28.43 9.47
N THR A 174 30.99 -28.55 8.30
CA THR A 174 32.28 -29.24 8.17
C THR A 174 33.42 -28.45 8.82
N GLN A 175 33.41 -27.11 8.73
CA GLN A 175 34.37 -26.27 9.44
C GLN A 175 34.19 -26.31 10.96
N VAL A 176 32.94 -26.30 11.46
CA VAL A 176 32.65 -26.44 12.90
C VAL A 176 33.10 -27.79 13.45
N ASN A 177 32.90 -28.88 12.70
CA ASN A 177 33.38 -30.20 13.11
C ASN A 177 34.91 -30.31 13.13
N ASN A 178 35.60 -29.60 12.22
CA ASN A 178 37.06 -29.56 12.21
C ASN A 178 37.65 -28.66 13.32
N GLN A 179 36.90 -27.68 13.82
CA GLN A 179 37.29 -26.88 15.00
C GLN A 179 36.93 -27.56 16.34
N ASN A 180 35.90 -28.42 16.37
CA ASN A 180 35.48 -29.11 17.59
C ASN A 180 36.31 -30.37 17.94
N ASN A 181 37.23 -30.80 17.06
CA ASN A 181 38.21 -31.84 17.40
C ASN A 181 39.33 -31.35 18.35
N THR A 182 39.18 -30.17 18.97
CA THR A 182 40.10 -29.66 20.01
C THR A 182 39.38 -29.14 21.26
N ILE A 183 38.05 -29.27 21.39
CA ILE A 183 37.32 -28.80 22.58
C ILE A 183 36.41 -29.91 23.10
N ASN A 184 36.71 -30.35 24.33
CA ASN A 184 36.01 -31.39 25.07
C ASN A 184 34.48 -31.21 25.10
N ASN A 185 33.81 -32.37 24.98
CA ASN A 185 32.45 -32.72 25.38
C ASN A 185 31.69 -31.68 26.24
N ASP A 186 30.91 -30.83 25.57
CA ASP A 186 29.63 -30.29 26.10
C ASP A 186 28.83 -29.65 24.94
N LEU A 187 28.33 -30.47 24.03
CA LEU A 187 27.46 -30.02 22.94
C LEU A 187 26.01 -29.96 23.42
N LYS A 188 25.59 -28.80 23.94
CA LYS A 188 24.18 -28.39 23.88
C LYS A 188 23.82 -28.15 22.41
N LEU A 189 22.82 -28.86 21.91
CA LEU A 189 22.18 -28.56 20.63
C LEU A 189 21.70 -27.10 20.62
N VAL A 190 22.38 -26.24 19.86
CA VAL A 190 21.88 -24.91 19.53
C VAL A 190 20.88 -25.07 18.39
N GLN A 191 19.60 -25.25 18.75
CA GLN A 191 18.50 -25.05 17.81
C GLN A 191 18.40 -23.56 17.50
N ILE A 192 18.85 -23.16 16.31
CA ILE A 192 18.63 -21.82 15.78
C ILE A 192 17.19 -21.76 15.26
N ASN A 193 16.25 -21.40 16.13
CA ASN A 193 14.88 -21.06 15.73
C ASN A 193 14.87 -19.64 15.17
N ILE A 194 14.93 -19.52 13.84
CA ILE A 194 14.69 -18.25 13.15
C ILE A 194 13.19 -17.99 13.20
N THR A 195 12.73 -17.31 14.23
CA THR A 195 11.35 -16.81 14.30
C THR A 195 11.32 -15.46 13.59
N GLU A 196 10.92 -15.43 12.32
CA GLU A 196 10.67 -14.17 11.62
C GLU A 196 9.41 -13.51 12.21
N LYS A 197 9.61 -12.59 13.16
CA LYS A 197 8.59 -11.62 13.56
C LYS A 197 8.79 -10.35 12.73
N TYR A 198 8.15 -10.29 11.56
CA TYR A 198 7.96 -9.02 10.86
C TYR A 198 6.71 -8.34 11.41
N GLN A 199 6.90 -7.35 12.29
CA GLN A 199 5.90 -6.29 12.46
C GLN A 199 6.02 -5.36 11.25
N ILE A 200 4.98 -5.32 10.43
CA ILE A 200 4.85 -4.33 9.37
C ILE A 200 4.63 -2.98 10.06
N PRO A 201 5.52 -1.98 9.91
CA PRO A 201 5.22 -0.64 10.37
C PRO A 201 4.11 -0.08 9.47
N TYR A 202 2.90 0.04 10.02
CA TYR A 202 1.87 0.87 9.42
C TYR A 202 2.32 2.33 9.50
N TYR A 203 2.97 2.82 8.44
CA TYR A 203 3.23 4.24 8.28
C TYR A 203 1.94 4.93 7.85
N HIS A 204 1.14 5.37 8.81
CA HIS A 204 0.18 6.44 8.59
C HIS A 204 0.73 7.73 9.20
N HIS A 205 1.24 8.62 8.34
CA HIS A 205 1.36 10.02 8.68
C HIS A 205 -0.06 10.61 8.73
N HIS A 206 -0.72 10.50 9.89
CA HIS A 206 -1.95 11.21 10.16
C HIS A 206 -1.60 12.64 10.60
N HIS A 207 -1.73 13.60 9.71
CA HIS A 207 -1.90 14.98 10.12
C HIS A 207 -3.30 15.11 10.73
N LEU A 208 -3.37 15.32 12.05
CA LEU A 208 -4.59 15.77 12.73
C LEU A 208 -4.87 17.19 12.26
N ILE A 209 -5.87 17.34 11.39
CA ILE A 209 -6.32 18.65 10.90
C ILE A 209 -7.65 18.94 11.58
N GLN A 210 -7.69 20.00 12.39
CA GLN A 210 -8.89 20.50 13.04
C GLN A 210 -9.69 21.32 12.03
N MET A 211 -10.82 20.79 11.58
CA MET A 211 -11.75 21.49 10.70
C MET A 211 -12.79 22.23 11.55
N SER A 212 -12.94 23.54 11.36
CA SER A 212 -14.04 24.32 11.94
C SER A 212 -15.18 24.36 10.93
N ILE A 213 -16.26 23.61 11.16
CA ILE A 213 -17.49 23.73 10.39
C ILE A 213 -18.41 24.66 11.17
N THR A 214 -18.68 25.84 10.64
CA THR A 214 -19.72 26.73 11.17
C THR A 214 -21.06 26.27 10.58
N ILE A 215 -21.99 25.86 11.44
CA ILE A 215 -23.35 25.47 11.06
C ILE A 215 -24.25 26.65 11.45
N ASP A 216 -24.85 27.31 10.46
CA ASP A 216 -25.92 28.30 10.67
C ASP A 216 -27.24 27.62 11.07
#